data_AF-A0A7X7P9Q1-F1
#
_entry.id   AF-A0A7X7P9Q1-F1
#
_cell.length_a   1.000
_cell.length_b   1.000
_cell.length_c   1.000
_cell.angle_alpha   90.00
_cell.angle_beta   90.00
_cell.angle_gamma   90.00
#
_symmetry.space_group_name_H-M   'P 1'
#
loop_
_entity.id
_entity.type
_entity.pdbx_description
1 polymer ?
#
loop_
_entity_poly.entity_id
_entity_poly.type
_entity_poly.pdbx_seq_one_letter_code
_entity_poly.pdbx_strand_id
1 'polypeptide(L)'
;MAGTSVLQLAINYPDLYRAVASYSGCARTSDPIGRAYVRSVVEVRGRGSTLNMWGPDSDPAWVDNDPYVNADGLRGTEIYLSSGTGLPGHLDRIDGPDVGGSPTKLVEQAVVGATIESVTNRCTHEMKDRLDSLGIPATYNFRDSGTHSWGYWQEDLHDSWPMLASAMEMSP
;
A
#
# COMPACT_ATOMS: atom_id res chain seq x y z
N MET A 1 -3.60 4.53 -0.43
CA MET A 1 -4.35 4.81 -1.67
C MET A 1 -3.76 4.07 -2.86
N ALA A 2 -2.65 4.54 -3.44
CA ALA A 2 -2.11 3.98 -4.68
C ALA A 2 -1.62 2.53 -4.53
N GLY A 3 -1.16 2.10 -3.34
CA GLY A 3 -0.84 0.70 -3.08
C GLY A 3 -2.01 -0.27 -3.34
N THR A 4 -3.25 0.16 -3.07
CA THR A 4 -4.47 -0.58 -3.46
C THR A 4 -4.64 -0.58 -4.98
N SER A 5 -4.49 0.60 -5.59
CA SER A 5 -4.74 0.81 -7.02
C SER A 5 -3.80 0.02 -7.92
N VAL A 6 -2.51 -0.11 -7.58
CA VAL A 6 -1.56 -0.88 -8.41
C VAL A 6 -1.92 -2.37 -8.46
N LEU A 7 -2.38 -2.94 -7.33
CA LEU A 7 -2.85 -4.33 -7.29
C LEU A 7 -4.13 -4.51 -8.11
N GLN A 8 -5.07 -3.58 -7.97
CA GLN A 8 -6.31 -3.58 -8.75
C GLN A 8 -6.05 -3.45 -10.26
N LEU A 9 -5.10 -2.60 -10.66
CA LEU A 9 -4.72 -2.43 -12.06
C LEU A 9 -4.12 -3.72 -12.64
N ALA A 10 -3.25 -4.41 -11.90
CA ALA A 10 -2.72 -5.70 -12.33
C ALA A 10 -3.82 -6.78 -12.45
N ILE A 11 -4.77 -6.82 -11.52
CA ILE A 11 -5.91 -7.75 -11.58
C ILE A 11 -6.80 -7.47 -12.80
N ASN A 12 -7.11 -6.21 -13.07
CA ASN A 12 -8.03 -5.83 -14.15
C ASN A 12 -7.40 -5.85 -15.54
N TYR A 13 -6.07 -5.70 -15.61
CA TYR A 13 -5.32 -5.61 -16.87
C TYR A 13 -4.04 -6.46 -16.80
N PRO A 14 -4.14 -7.79 -16.64
CA PRO A 14 -2.99 -8.68 -16.40
C PRO A 14 -1.98 -8.67 -17.55
N ASP A 15 -2.42 -8.41 -18.79
CA ASP A 15 -1.53 -8.34 -19.96
C ASP A 15 -0.71 -7.03 -20.03
N LEU A 16 -1.09 -6.01 -19.25
CA LEU A 16 -0.43 -4.70 -19.26
C LEU A 16 0.66 -4.58 -18.18
N TYR A 17 0.46 -5.21 -17.02
CA TYR A 17 1.35 -5.07 -15.86
C TYR A 17 2.06 -6.38 -15.55
N ARG A 18 3.33 -6.47 -15.94
CA ARG A 18 4.20 -7.62 -15.62
C ARG A 18 4.65 -7.64 -14.16
N ALA A 19 4.78 -6.46 -13.56
CA ALA A 19 5.14 -6.31 -12.15
C ALA A 19 4.44 -5.12 -11.51
N VAL A 20 4.22 -5.20 -10.20
CA VAL A 20 3.68 -4.11 -9.38
C VAL A 20 4.38 -4.03 -8.03
N ALA A 21 4.48 -2.82 -7.51
CA ALA A 21 5.02 -2.56 -6.19
C ALA A 21 4.05 -1.69 -5.38
N SER A 22 3.56 -2.22 -4.25
CA SER A 22 2.67 -1.51 -3.34
C SER A 22 3.38 -1.23 -2.02
N TYR A 23 3.70 0.05 -1.80
CA TYR A 23 4.34 0.53 -0.58
C TYR A 23 3.30 1.06 0.40
N SER A 24 3.35 0.58 1.64
CA SER A 24 2.45 0.98 2.72
C SER A 24 0.97 0.95 2.28
N GLY A 25 0.59 -0.10 1.56
CA GLY A 25 -0.74 -0.26 0.97
C GLY A 25 -1.75 -0.90 1.92
N CYS A 26 -3.03 -0.81 1.56
CA CYS A 26 -4.06 -1.67 2.13
C CYS A 26 -4.89 -2.25 0.98
N ALA A 27 -4.72 -3.55 0.69
CA ALA A 27 -5.34 -4.21 -0.44
C ALA A 27 -6.85 -4.40 -0.28
N ARG A 28 -7.31 -4.63 0.95
CA ARG A 28 -8.70 -4.91 1.31
C ARG A 28 -9.52 -3.62 1.32
N THR A 29 -10.69 -3.63 0.67
CA THR A 29 -11.52 -2.42 0.49
C THR A 29 -13.01 -2.65 0.78
N SER A 30 -13.52 -3.87 0.69
CA SER A 30 -14.95 -4.17 0.68
C SER A 30 -15.56 -4.53 2.03
N ASP A 31 -14.75 -5.03 2.96
CA ASP A 31 -15.22 -5.32 4.32
C ASP A 31 -15.32 -4.04 5.18
N PRO A 32 -15.88 -4.09 6.41
CA PRO A 32 -16.05 -2.89 7.22
C PRO A 32 -14.74 -2.12 7.50
N ILE A 33 -13.61 -2.82 7.66
CA ILE A 33 -12.31 -2.20 7.95
C ILE A 33 -11.75 -1.56 6.67
N GLY A 34 -11.79 -2.28 5.54
CA GLY A 34 -11.38 -1.78 4.23
C GLY A 34 -12.18 -0.54 3.81
N ARG A 35 -13.51 -0.57 3.98
CA ARG A 35 -14.37 0.59 3.72
C ARG A 35 -14.02 1.77 4.59
N ALA A 36 -13.76 1.55 5.88
CA ALA A 36 -13.35 2.62 6.78
C ALA A 36 -12.01 3.25 6.35
N TYR A 37 -11.04 2.44 5.93
CA TYR A 37 -9.77 2.93 5.38
C TYR A 37 -9.99 3.77 4.12
N VAL A 38 -10.76 3.27 3.14
CA VAL A 38 -11.07 3.98 1.89
C VAL A 38 -11.78 5.31 2.18
N ARG A 39 -12.77 5.33 3.07
CA ARG A 39 -13.46 6.57 3.49
C ARG A 39 -12.52 7.56 4.16
N SER A 40 -11.60 7.09 5.01
CA SER A 40 -10.62 7.96 5.67
C SER A 40 -9.75 8.71 4.64
N VAL A 41 -9.42 8.06 3.52
CA VAL A 41 -8.64 8.66 2.44
C VAL A 41 -9.52 9.54 1.56
N VAL A 42 -10.63 9.02 1.04
CA VAL A 42 -11.46 9.69 0.04
C VAL A 42 -12.27 10.83 0.64
N GLU A 43 -12.97 10.59 1.74
CA GLU A 43 -13.94 11.53 2.32
C GLU A 43 -13.29 12.45 3.34
N VAL A 44 -12.52 11.91 4.28
CA VAL A 44 -11.95 12.70 5.37
C VAL A 44 -10.77 13.54 4.88
N ARG A 45 -9.77 12.91 4.24
CA ARG A 45 -8.58 13.60 3.72
C ARG A 45 -8.86 14.28 2.38
N GLY A 46 -9.46 13.55 1.44
CA GLY A 46 -9.69 14.00 0.08
C GLY A 46 -10.93 14.89 -0.11
N ARG A 47 -11.84 14.95 0.86
CA ARG A 47 -13.13 15.67 0.76
C ARG A 47 -14.00 15.25 -0.44
N GLY A 48 -13.78 14.03 -0.92
CA GLY A 48 -14.58 13.38 -1.96
C GLY A 48 -15.75 12.59 -1.39
N SER A 49 -16.34 11.72 -2.23
CA SER A 49 -17.49 10.89 -1.88
C SER A 49 -17.24 9.46 -2.33
N THR A 50 -17.25 8.50 -1.40
CA THR A 50 -17.16 7.08 -1.79
C THR A 50 -18.41 6.62 -2.54
N LEU A 51 -19.56 7.30 -2.36
CA LEU A 51 -20.76 7.06 -3.16
C LEU A 51 -20.53 7.38 -4.64
N ASN A 52 -19.76 8.42 -4.96
CA ASN A 52 -19.40 8.74 -6.34
C ASN A 52 -18.32 7.81 -6.90
N MET A 53 -17.54 7.17 -6.02
CA MET A 53 -16.45 6.29 -6.40
C MET A 53 -16.98 4.87 -6.71
N TRP A 54 -17.64 4.24 -5.75
CA TRP A 54 -18.10 2.84 -5.83
C TRP A 54 -19.53 2.64 -5.29
N GLY A 55 -20.34 3.70 -5.21
CA GLY A 55 -21.72 3.57 -4.77
C GLY A 55 -21.89 3.30 -3.27
N PRO A 56 -23.11 2.95 -2.82
CA PRO A 56 -23.38 2.60 -1.43
C PRO A 56 -22.62 1.34 -1.00
N ASP A 57 -22.54 1.10 0.31
CA ASP A 57 -21.82 -0.03 0.90
C ASP A 57 -22.28 -1.43 0.46
N SER A 58 -23.49 -1.52 -0.07
CA SER A 58 -24.06 -2.74 -0.63
C SER A 58 -23.78 -2.93 -2.12
N ASP A 59 -23.16 -1.94 -2.77
CA ASP A 59 -22.86 -1.97 -4.19
C ASP A 59 -21.74 -3.00 -4.46
N PRO A 60 -21.90 -3.89 -5.46
CA PRO A 60 -20.88 -4.88 -5.81
C PRO A 60 -19.55 -4.23 -6.20
N ALA A 61 -19.55 -2.97 -6.65
CA ALA A 61 -18.33 -2.26 -7.01
C ALA A 61 -17.27 -2.28 -5.89
N TRP A 62 -17.66 -2.29 -4.61
CA TRP A 62 -16.70 -2.44 -3.51
C TRP A 62 -15.91 -3.75 -3.58
N VAL A 63 -16.58 -4.87 -3.84
CA VAL A 63 -15.95 -6.19 -3.96
C VAL A 63 -15.20 -6.32 -5.29
N ASP A 64 -15.77 -5.82 -6.39
CA ASP A 64 -15.12 -5.84 -7.71
C ASP A 64 -13.80 -5.05 -7.69
N ASN A 65 -13.71 -4.05 -6.81
CA ASN A 65 -12.53 -3.20 -6.62
C ASN A 65 -11.67 -3.60 -5.41
N ASP A 66 -11.83 -4.81 -4.86
CA ASP A 66 -11.07 -5.32 -3.71
C ASP A 66 -9.96 -6.29 -4.14
N PRO A 67 -8.68 -5.83 -4.18
CA PRO A 67 -7.56 -6.71 -4.48
C PRO A 67 -7.38 -7.91 -3.54
N TYR A 68 -7.80 -7.83 -2.27
CA TYR A 68 -7.70 -8.95 -1.34
C TYR A 68 -8.68 -10.07 -1.72
N VAL A 69 -9.92 -9.71 -2.07
CA VAL A 69 -10.93 -10.67 -2.52
C VAL A 69 -10.53 -11.27 -3.87
N ASN A 70 -10.09 -10.42 -4.80
CA ASN A 70 -9.74 -10.79 -6.18
C ASN A 70 -8.26 -11.19 -6.35
N ALA A 71 -7.55 -11.52 -5.27
CA ALA A 71 -6.10 -11.78 -5.29
C ALA A 71 -5.67 -12.91 -6.24
N ASP A 72 -6.57 -13.84 -6.60
CA ASP A 72 -6.27 -14.89 -7.58
C ASP A 72 -5.93 -14.32 -8.97
N GLY A 73 -6.46 -13.13 -9.30
CA GLY A 73 -6.14 -12.41 -10.53
C GLY A 73 -4.70 -11.87 -10.60
N LEU A 74 -3.92 -11.97 -9.52
CA LEU A 74 -2.51 -11.56 -9.50
C LEU A 74 -1.55 -12.68 -9.96
N ARG A 75 -2.06 -13.85 -10.35
CA ARG A 75 -1.22 -14.94 -10.85
C ARG A 75 -0.43 -14.50 -12.09
N GLY A 76 0.88 -14.71 -12.04
CA GLY A 76 1.79 -14.36 -13.13
C GLY A 76 2.30 -12.91 -13.11
N THR A 77 1.84 -12.09 -12.16
CA THR A 77 2.42 -10.77 -11.89
C THR A 77 3.53 -10.89 -10.85
N GLU A 78 4.68 -10.25 -11.09
CA GLU A 78 5.71 -10.08 -10.06
C GLU A 78 5.28 -9.00 -9.07
N ILE A 79 5.27 -9.31 -7.77
CA ILE A 79 4.63 -8.45 -6.76
C ILE A 79 5.64 -8.08 -5.68
N TYR A 80 5.83 -6.79 -5.43
CA TYR A 80 6.53 -6.25 -4.27
C TYR A 80 5.55 -5.62 -3.28
N LEU A 81 5.63 -6.01 -2.00
CA LEU A 81 4.81 -5.47 -0.92
C LEU A 81 5.72 -5.01 0.22
N SER A 82 5.55 -3.77 0.67
CA SER A 82 6.28 -3.26 1.83
C SER A 82 5.39 -2.56 2.84
N SER A 83 5.79 -2.64 4.11
CA SER A 83 5.15 -1.91 5.21
C SER A 83 6.09 -1.82 6.41
N GLY A 84 6.04 -0.70 7.12
CA GLY A 84 6.75 -0.48 8.39
C GLY A 84 5.88 -0.82 9.59
N THR A 85 6.42 -0.80 10.80
CA THR A 85 5.61 -1.05 12.02
C THR A 85 4.85 0.18 12.50
N GLY A 86 5.19 1.37 12.02
CA GLY A 86 4.78 2.66 12.59
C GLY A 86 5.67 3.13 13.75
N LEU A 87 6.59 2.31 14.26
CA LEU A 87 7.60 2.80 15.19
C LEU A 87 8.56 3.73 14.45
N PRO A 88 8.91 4.92 14.99
CA PRO A 88 9.89 5.79 14.36
C PRO A 88 11.20 5.06 14.09
N GLY A 89 11.72 5.18 12.87
CA GLY A 89 12.98 4.59 12.45
C GLY A 89 14.03 5.63 12.04
N HIS A 90 15.02 5.20 11.26
CA HIS A 90 16.17 6.04 10.88
C HIS A 90 15.82 7.24 9.98
N LEU A 91 14.67 7.22 9.31
CA LEU A 91 14.22 8.29 8.40
C LEU A 91 13.20 9.24 9.06
N ASP A 92 12.79 8.97 10.31
CA ASP A 92 11.94 9.85 11.12
C ASP A 92 12.77 10.91 11.84
N ARG A 93 13.33 11.83 11.07
CA ARG A 93 14.31 12.82 11.53
C ARG A 93 13.93 14.25 11.19
N ILE A 94 14.46 15.18 11.97
CA ILE A 94 14.11 16.61 11.93
C ILE A 94 14.41 17.25 10.57
N ASP A 95 15.42 16.76 9.88
CA ASP A 95 15.86 17.16 8.54
C ASP A 95 15.22 16.34 7.42
N GLY A 96 14.26 15.47 7.75
CA GLY A 96 13.49 14.69 6.78
C GLY A 96 12.69 15.60 5.82
N PRO A 97 12.44 15.14 4.59
CA PRO A 97 11.89 15.96 3.51
C PRO A 97 10.53 16.61 3.84
N ASP A 98 9.63 15.91 4.54
CA ASP A 98 8.33 16.47 4.97
C ASP A 98 8.43 17.38 6.19
N VAL A 99 9.41 17.11 7.05
CA VAL A 99 9.62 17.78 8.33
C VAL A 99 10.28 19.13 8.13
N GLY A 100 11.31 19.20 7.28
CA GLY A 100 11.96 20.44 6.86
C GLY A 100 12.48 21.29 8.03
N GLY A 101 13.02 20.66 9.07
CA GLY A 101 13.53 21.33 10.27
C GLY A 101 12.48 21.69 11.32
N SER A 102 11.19 21.40 11.09
CA SER A 102 10.10 21.78 12.00
C SER A 102 9.81 20.71 13.06
N PRO A 103 10.02 20.98 14.36
CA PRO A 103 9.71 20.01 15.41
C PRO A 103 8.22 19.64 15.46
N THR A 104 7.34 20.59 15.17
CA THR A 104 5.89 20.36 15.14
C THR A 104 5.52 19.36 14.04
N LYS A 105 6.11 19.51 12.85
CA LYS A 105 5.87 18.57 11.75
C LYS A 105 6.47 17.19 12.03
N LEU A 106 7.60 17.12 12.73
CA LEU A 106 8.20 15.85 13.15
C LEU A 106 7.25 15.10 14.08
N VAL A 107 6.67 15.79 15.06
CA VAL A 107 5.68 15.20 15.98
C VAL A 107 4.42 14.79 15.22
N GLU A 108 3.93 15.63 14.31
CA GLU A 108 2.76 15.30 13.48
C GLU A 108 3.02 14.06 12.61
N GLN A 109 4.14 13.99 11.91
CA GLN A 109 4.56 12.83 11.14
C GLN A 109 4.69 11.59 12.02
N ALA A 110 5.35 11.72 13.18
CA ALA A 110 5.53 10.59 14.08
C ALA A 110 4.19 10.04 14.58
N VAL A 111 3.22 10.89 14.91
CA VAL A 111 1.92 10.43 15.44
C VAL A 111 1.00 9.93 14.32
N VAL A 112 0.81 10.75 13.28
CA VAL A 112 -0.11 10.44 12.18
C VAL A 112 0.47 9.34 11.31
N GLY A 113 1.75 9.44 10.96
CA GLY A 113 2.47 8.47 10.16
C GLY A 113 2.59 7.12 10.85
N ALA A 114 2.85 7.08 12.17
CA ALA A 114 2.82 5.82 12.91
C ALA A 114 1.45 5.14 12.87
N THR A 115 0.39 5.93 13.07
CA THR A 115 -0.98 5.42 13.10
C THR A 115 -1.34 4.82 11.74
N ILE A 116 -1.12 5.56 10.65
CA ILE A 116 -1.41 5.08 9.30
C ILE A 116 -0.58 3.84 8.99
N GLU A 117 0.73 3.86 9.30
CA GLU A 117 1.62 2.76 8.96
C GLU A 117 1.26 1.48 9.73
N SER A 118 0.84 1.58 10.99
CA SER A 118 0.40 0.40 11.76
C SER A 118 -0.81 -0.30 11.12
N VAL A 119 -1.72 0.47 10.52
CA VAL A 119 -2.90 -0.06 9.81
C VAL A 119 -2.47 -0.69 8.49
N THR A 120 -1.63 -0.01 7.71
CA THR A 120 -1.14 -0.54 6.42
C THR A 120 -0.26 -1.76 6.63
N ASN A 121 0.49 -1.85 7.73
CA ASN A 121 1.25 -3.03 8.11
C ASN A 121 0.35 -4.24 8.27
N ARG A 122 -0.71 -4.08 9.08
CA ARG A 122 -1.72 -5.13 9.24
C ARG A 122 -2.31 -5.53 7.89
N CYS A 123 -2.72 -4.58 7.06
CA CYS A 123 -3.29 -4.90 5.74
C CYS A 123 -2.30 -5.64 4.83
N THR A 124 -1.01 -5.29 4.90
CA THR A 124 0.03 -5.89 4.06
C THR A 124 0.34 -7.32 4.51
N HIS A 125 0.37 -7.57 5.83
CA HIS A 125 0.45 -8.93 6.38
C HIS A 125 -0.78 -9.78 6.01
N GLU A 126 -1.99 -9.22 6.10
CA GLU A 126 -3.19 -9.94 5.67
C GLU A 126 -3.14 -10.28 4.17
N MET A 127 -2.65 -9.35 3.33
CA MET A 127 -2.44 -9.62 1.89
C MET A 127 -1.40 -10.71 1.66
N LYS A 128 -0.31 -10.74 2.43
CA LYS A 128 0.65 -11.84 2.41
C LYS A 128 -0.01 -13.18 2.69
N ASP A 129 -0.77 -13.28 3.79
CA ASP A 129 -1.46 -14.52 4.18
C ASP A 129 -2.41 -14.99 3.07
N ARG A 130 -3.07 -14.03 2.39
CA ARG A 130 -3.95 -14.32 1.26
C ARG A 130 -3.19 -14.86 0.05
N LEU A 131 -2.10 -14.22 -0.36
CA LEU A 131 -1.25 -14.67 -1.47
C LEU A 131 -0.65 -16.05 -1.19
N ASP A 132 -0.15 -16.26 0.03
CA ASP A 132 0.38 -17.56 0.48
C ASP A 132 -0.69 -18.65 0.41
N SER A 133 -1.93 -18.37 0.85
CA SER A 133 -3.05 -19.31 0.77
C SER A 133 -3.43 -19.72 -0.67
N LEU A 134 -3.13 -18.86 -1.64
CA LEU A 134 -3.37 -19.09 -3.06
C LEU A 134 -2.14 -19.66 -3.79
N GLY A 135 -1.00 -19.77 -3.10
CA GLY A 135 0.28 -20.17 -3.69
C GLY A 135 0.81 -19.17 -4.72
N ILE A 136 0.58 -17.87 -4.52
CA ILE A 136 1.07 -16.79 -5.38
C ILE A 136 2.32 -16.19 -4.74
N PRO A 137 3.50 -16.29 -5.37
CA PRO A 137 4.73 -15.72 -4.82
C PRO A 137 4.71 -14.19 -4.89
N ALA A 138 5.34 -13.56 -3.90
CA ALA A 138 5.61 -12.12 -3.86
C ALA A 138 6.87 -11.86 -3.03
N THR A 139 7.51 -10.72 -3.26
CA THR A 139 8.60 -10.21 -2.43
C THR A 139 8.03 -9.28 -1.37
N TYR A 140 8.46 -9.48 -0.13
CA TYR A 140 7.98 -8.71 1.02
C TYR A 140 9.13 -7.96 1.68
N ASN A 141 8.93 -6.67 1.96
CA ASN A 141 9.82 -5.87 2.79
C ASN A 141 9.05 -5.37 4.04
N PHE A 142 9.10 -6.18 5.09
CA PHE A 142 8.58 -5.81 6.40
C PHE A 142 9.72 -5.25 7.26
N ARG A 143 9.76 -3.93 7.42
CA ARG A 143 10.76 -3.30 8.28
C ARG A 143 10.28 -3.32 9.73
N ASP A 144 11.19 -3.56 10.67
CA ASP A 144 10.91 -3.52 12.11
C ASP A 144 10.60 -2.11 12.64
N SER A 145 10.86 -1.08 11.82
CA SER A 145 10.57 0.33 12.08
C SER A 145 10.21 1.06 10.79
N GLY A 146 9.69 2.27 10.93
CA GLY A 146 9.34 3.19 9.86
C GLY A 146 7.90 3.65 9.91
N THR A 147 7.68 4.90 9.50
CA THR A 147 6.38 5.57 9.46
C THR A 147 5.90 5.79 8.03
N HIS A 148 4.66 6.24 7.88
CA HIS A 148 4.05 6.59 6.61
C HIS A 148 4.61 7.92 6.04
N SER A 149 5.87 7.91 5.58
CA SER A 149 6.61 9.10 5.13
C SER A 149 7.51 8.83 3.91
N TRP A 150 7.88 9.90 3.17
CA TRP A 150 8.57 9.78 1.88
C TRP A 150 9.93 9.08 1.94
N GLY A 151 10.67 9.22 3.05
CA GLY A 151 11.98 8.58 3.17
C GLY A 151 11.87 7.07 2.96
N TYR A 152 10.87 6.44 3.59
CA TYR A 152 10.64 5.00 3.47
C TYR A 152 10.15 4.61 2.08
N TRP A 153 9.31 5.41 1.43
CA TRP A 153 8.89 5.14 0.05
C TRP A 153 10.03 5.27 -0.96
N GLN A 154 10.98 6.17 -0.72
CA GLN A 154 12.18 6.27 -1.54
C GLN A 154 13.07 5.03 -1.36
N GLU A 155 13.27 4.58 -0.13
CA GLU A 155 14.00 3.33 0.16
C GLU A 155 13.33 2.14 -0.54
N ASP A 156 12.01 1.99 -0.42
CA ASP A 156 11.25 0.92 -1.08
C ASP A 156 11.31 0.99 -2.62
N LEU A 157 11.38 2.19 -3.20
CA LEU A 157 11.57 2.33 -4.63
C LEU A 157 12.93 1.77 -5.06
N HIS A 158 13.98 2.01 -4.29
CA HIS A 158 15.31 1.44 -4.58
C HIS A 158 15.33 -0.07 -4.34
N ASP A 159 14.72 -0.56 -3.27
CA ASP A 159 14.70 -1.98 -2.91
C ASP A 159 13.87 -2.84 -3.88
N SER A 160 12.76 -2.30 -4.37
CA SER A 160 11.90 -3.00 -5.35
C SER A 160 12.45 -2.94 -6.78
N TRP A 161 13.31 -1.98 -7.10
CA TRP A 161 13.78 -1.73 -8.46
C TRP A 161 14.39 -2.96 -9.15
N PRO A 162 15.27 -3.77 -8.52
CA PRO A 162 15.82 -4.95 -9.18
C PRO A 162 14.76 -5.93 -9.69
N MET A 163 13.68 -6.14 -8.92
CA MET A 163 12.55 -6.97 -9.36
C MET A 163 11.80 -6.32 -10.51
N LEU A 164 11.45 -5.03 -10.38
CA LEU A 164 10.71 -4.29 -11.40
C LEU A 164 11.47 -4.26 -12.73
N ALA A 165 12.78 -3.97 -12.69
CA ALA A 165 13.65 -3.97 -13.85
C ALA A 165 13.73 -5.35 -14.52
N SER A 166 13.91 -6.41 -13.71
CA SER A 166 13.95 -7.79 -14.23
C SER A 166 12.65 -8.17 -14.94
N ALA A 167 11.48 -7.82 -14.38
CA ALA A 167 10.19 -8.12 -15.00
C ALA A 167 9.94 -7.35 -16.31
N MET A 168 10.57 -6.18 -16.46
CA MET A 168 10.59 -5.39 -17.68
C MET A 168 11.71 -5.77 -18.65
N GLU A 169 12.47 -6.84 -18.36
CA GLU A 169 13.62 -7.29 -19.16
C GLU A 169 14.70 -6.20 -19.31
N MET A 170 14.82 -5.33 -18.30
CA MET A 170 15.84 -4.29 -18.22
C MET A 170 17.05 -4.81 -17.46
N SER A 171 18.25 -4.51 -17.95
CA SER A 171 19.48 -4.75 -17.20
C SER A 171 19.49 -3.92 -15.90
N PRO A 172 19.97 -4.47 -14.77
CA PRO A 172 20.04 -3.75 -13.50
C PRO A 172 20.99 -2.55 -13.56
#